data_AF-A0A0C2WE11-F1
#
_entry.id   AF-A0A0C2WE11-F1
#
_cell.length_a   1.000
_cell.length_b   1.000
_cell.length_c   1.000
_cell.angle_alpha   90.00
_cell.angle_beta   90.00
_cell.angle_gamma   90.00
#
_symmetry.space_group_name_H-M   'P 1'
#
loop_
_entity.id
_entity.type
_entity.pdbx_description
1 polymer ?
#
loop_
_entity_poly.entity_id
_entity_poly.type
_entity_poly.pdbx_seq_one_letter_code
_entity_poly.pdbx_strand_id
1 'polypeptide(L)'
;QSSMIVENVQSIVEEGSMGLAYYYFDILDVKKRTVGGLLSSLALSLYTCSPSNHTAVDQLYMKCKDGVSKPSSQQLEDLLKQLISGFKETYIVIDALDECKEWQELLKLLKRIHGWQIDQCHLLVTSRKEQIIVNSLRHVAPKEIDLALMPVDNDIKKYIDEKLEESEELITLEPETKQHINKLLKAKANGMFRWVACQIDALEYCANSPAALTRTLEMLPKDLETTYDQILERIHPTNEMHAVKLLYWLVFAIEPLEMEELAIVVQINVEENGLDAEERLGSPKDIVKICSSLVALSEDRKVKLAHASVKEYFLKEPRRIGTRIIDPCDGDLEMAKHCLAYLHHPRKTGEEEYWETWTLPGYCGKLWHKHVLACKNEAAVKSQILMACDAESIAFENWKSWRKDVLWEFKQYYPETPLEHAAVSGLLEMVKWLIKSVILKQGGNVNAHSGKYGNALQAAASVGAKDIVELLLDNGSDVNAQGGFYGNALQAASFGGNKDIIELCEFHGWVLWQCLTSSIISG
;
A
#
# COMPACT_ATOMS: atom_id res chain seq x y z
N GLN A 1 -18.60 -2.05 -12.33
CA GLN A 1 -19.21 -1.37 -13.50
C GLN A 1 -18.18 -1.10 -14.58
N SER A 2 -16.99 -0.58 -14.23
CA SER A 2 -15.85 -0.43 -15.14
C SER A 2 -15.34 -1.73 -15.75
N SER A 3 -15.34 -2.85 -14.99
CA SER A 3 -14.99 -4.18 -15.49
C SER A 3 -15.81 -4.62 -16.71
N MET A 4 -17.14 -4.51 -16.63
CA MET A 4 -18.04 -4.80 -17.78
C MET A 4 -17.79 -3.88 -18.98
N ILE A 5 -17.41 -2.63 -18.75
CA ILE A 5 -17.06 -1.71 -19.85
C ILE A 5 -15.80 -2.21 -20.53
N VAL A 6 -14.78 -2.60 -19.76
CA VAL A 6 -13.53 -3.14 -20.30
C VAL A 6 -13.78 -4.44 -21.06
N GLU A 7 -14.58 -5.37 -20.55
CA GLU A 7 -14.96 -6.61 -21.24
C GLU A 7 -15.65 -6.32 -22.59
N ASN A 8 -16.60 -5.39 -22.60
CA ASN A 8 -17.27 -4.97 -23.83
C ASN A 8 -16.30 -4.32 -24.82
N VAL A 9 -15.43 -3.41 -24.39
CA VAL A 9 -14.42 -2.78 -25.25
C VAL A 9 -13.42 -3.84 -25.76
N GLN A 10 -13.04 -4.80 -24.92
CA GLN A 10 -12.13 -5.87 -25.30
C GLN A 10 -12.72 -6.74 -26.43
N SER A 11 -14.02 -7.06 -26.38
CA SER A 11 -14.69 -7.77 -27.48
C SER A 11 -14.67 -7.02 -28.82
N ILE A 12 -14.57 -5.68 -28.79
CA ILE A 12 -14.47 -4.84 -30.00
C ILE A 12 -13.02 -4.82 -30.53
N VAL A 13 -12.04 -4.92 -29.63
CA VAL A 13 -10.61 -4.81 -29.93
C VAL A 13 -10.04 -6.09 -30.57
N GLU A 14 -10.63 -7.26 -30.31
CA GLU A 14 -10.22 -8.56 -30.87
C GLU A 14 -10.30 -8.63 -32.41
N GLU A 15 -10.99 -7.70 -33.08
CA GLU A 15 -11.15 -7.67 -34.54
C GLU A 15 -10.02 -6.91 -35.30
N GLY A 16 -8.98 -6.39 -34.61
CA GLY A 16 -7.67 -6.05 -35.20
C GLY A 16 -7.12 -4.64 -34.95
N SER A 17 -5.78 -4.50 -34.80
CA SER A 17 -4.95 -3.27 -34.75
C SER A 17 -5.43 -2.10 -33.87
N MET A 18 -6.29 -2.35 -32.89
CA MET A 18 -6.69 -1.40 -31.86
C MET A 18 -5.88 -1.62 -30.58
N GLY A 19 -5.48 -0.54 -29.93
CA GLY A 19 -4.85 -0.58 -28.62
C GLY A 19 -5.89 -0.50 -27.52
N LEU A 20 -5.78 -1.33 -26.49
CA LEU A 20 -6.59 -1.23 -25.28
C LEU A 20 -5.69 -1.16 -24.07
N ALA A 21 -5.89 -0.14 -23.24
CA ALA A 21 -5.26 -0.06 -21.94
C ALA A 21 -6.29 0.37 -20.89
N TYR A 22 -6.19 -0.21 -19.71
CA TYR A 22 -7.06 0.15 -18.61
C TYR A 22 -6.27 0.21 -17.31
N TYR A 23 -6.74 1.03 -16.39
CA TYR A 23 -6.16 1.15 -15.07
C TYR A 23 -7.26 1.40 -14.04
N TYR A 24 -7.16 0.67 -12.92
CA TYR A 24 -8.06 0.83 -11.80
C TYR A 24 -7.27 1.44 -10.65
N PHE A 25 -7.58 2.69 -10.30
CA PHE A 25 -7.17 3.20 -8.99
C PHE A 25 -7.87 2.36 -7.92
N ASP A 26 -7.13 2.06 -6.85
CA ASP A 26 -7.63 1.21 -5.77
C ASP A 26 -7.19 1.80 -4.43
N ILE A 27 -8.14 2.30 -3.66
CA ILE A 27 -7.93 2.86 -2.33
C ILE A 27 -7.33 1.83 -1.35
N LEU A 28 -7.52 0.53 -1.65
CA LEU A 28 -6.98 -0.60 -0.89
C LEU A 28 -5.52 -0.92 -1.26
N ASP A 29 -5.04 -0.53 -2.45
CA ASP A 29 -3.68 -0.81 -2.92
C ASP A 29 -2.87 0.48 -3.09
N VAL A 30 -1.96 0.77 -2.16
CA VAL A 30 -1.15 2.00 -2.16
C VAL A 30 -0.34 2.17 -3.46
N LYS A 31 0.10 1.07 -4.08
CA LYS A 31 0.87 1.12 -5.34
C LYS A 31 -0.01 1.58 -6.50
N LYS A 32 -1.32 1.31 -6.43
CA LYS A 32 -2.31 1.71 -7.43
C LYS A 32 -2.87 3.12 -7.26
N ARG A 33 -2.27 3.95 -6.39
CA ARG A 33 -2.77 5.30 -6.08
C ARG A 33 -1.90 6.44 -6.62
N THR A 34 -0.95 6.13 -7.50
CA THR A 34 0.05 7.09 -8.03
C THR A 34 -0.08 7.28 -9.54
N VAL A 35 0.26 8.47 -10.03
CA VAL A 35 0.29 8.77 -11.48
C VAL A 35 1.40 7.97 -12.17
N GLY A 36 2.53 7.74 -11.50
CA GLY A 36 3.59 6.88 -12.02
C GLY A 36 3.11 5.45 -12.27
N GLY A 37 2.35 4.87 -11.33
CA GLY A 37 1.75 3.55 -11.48
C GLY A 37 0.76 3.48 -12.65
N LEU A 38 -0.10 4.49 -12.81
CA LEU A 38 -0.99 4.64 -13.95
C LEU A 38 -0.21 4.64 -15.27
N LEU A 39 0.77 5.54 -15.41
CA LEU A 39 1.57 5.69 -16.63
C LEU A 39 2.31 4.41 -17.00
N SER A 40 2.99 3.77 -16.05
CA SER A 40 3.71 2.51 -16.29
C SER A 40 2.76 1.39 -16.73
N SER A 41 1.59 1.27 -16.09
CA SER A 41 0.61 0.23 -16.44
C SER A 41 0.02 0.45 -17.83
N LEU A 42 -0.39 1.69 -18.16
CA LEU A 42 -0.95 1.98 -19.48
C LEU A 42 0.08 1.75 -20.59
N ALA A 43 1.33 2.20 -20.39
CA ALA A 43 2.40 1.96 -21.34
C ALA A 43 2.69 0.47 -21.53
N LEU A 44 2.72 -0.31 -20.44
CA LEU A 44 2.91 -1.76 -20.51
C LEU A 44 1.76 -2.45 -21.26
N SER A 45 0.51 -2.10 -20.95
CA SER A 45 -0.66 -2.65 -21.64
C SER A 45 -0.62 -2.40 -23.14
N LEU A 46 -0.38 -1.16 -23.57
CA LEU A 46 -0.30 -0.82 -24.99
C LEU A 46 0.89 -1.50 -25.68
N TYR A 47 2.04 -1.59 -25.02
CA TYR A 47 3.18 -2.34 -25.54
C TYR A 47 2.83 -3.81 -25.77
N THR A 48 2.12 -4.45 -24.84
CA THR A 48 1.70 -5.85 -25.01
C THR A 48 0.68 -6.06 -26.13
N CYS A 49 -0.14 -5.05 -26.46
CA CYS A 49 -1.09 -5.12 -27.58
C CYS A 49 -0.40 -5.08 -28.97
N SER A 50 0.79 -4.46 -29.08
CA SER A 50 1.55 -4.46 -30.32
C SER A 50 3.06 -4.50 -30.02
N PRO A 51 3.62 -5.70 -29.84
CA PRO A 51 5.04 -5.85 -29.54
C PRO A 51 5.93 -5.20 -30.61
N SER A 52 5.51 -5.18 -31.88
CA SER A 52 6.23 -4.57 -33.01
C SER A 52 6.66 -3.11 -32.83
N ASN A 53 6.13 -2.37 -31.86
CA ASN A 53 6.53 -0.99 -31.55
C ASN A 53 7.70 -0.88 -30.54
N HIS A 54 8.58 -1.89 -30.50
CA HIS A 54 9.72 -1.99 -29.57
C HIS A 54 10.63 -0.76 -29.56
N THR A 55 10.78 -0.03 -30.67
CA THR A 55 11.76 1.06 -30.80
C THR A 55 11.63 2.15 -29.73
N ALA A 56 10.40 2.54 -29.38
CA ALA A 56 10.18 3.58 -28.35
C ALA A 56 10.56 3.08 -26.94
N VAL A 57 10.23 1.82 -26.64
CA VAL A 57 10.55 1.17 -25.37
C VAL A 57 12.05 0.91 -25.26
N ASP A 58 12.68 0.41 -26.31
CA ASP A 58 14.13 0.16 -26.38
C ASP A 58 14.93 1.45 -26.19
N GLN A 59 14.50 2.54 -26.85
CA GLN A 59 15.12 3.85 -26.67
C GLN A 59 15.00 4.36 -25.23
N LEU A 60 13.85 4.15 -24.59
CA LEU A 60 13.68 4.50 -23.18
C LEU A 60 14.56 3.63 -22.29
N TYR A 61 14.60 2.31 -22.53
CA TYR A 61 15.42 1.36 -21.78
C TYR A 61 16.90 1.75 -21.81
N MET A 62 17.42 2.09 -23.00
CA MET A 62 18.79 2.57 -23.20
C MET A 62 19.05 3.91 -22.47
N LYS A 63 18.11 4.87 -22.56
CA LYS A 63 18.19 6.14 -21.80
C LYS A 63 18.16 5.92 -20.29
N CYS A 64 17.53 4.84 -19.84
CA CYS A 64 17.45 4.39 -18.47
C CYS A 64 18.67 3.55 -18.03
N LYS A 65 19.79 3.65 -18.76
CA LYS A 65 21.05 2.92 -18.50
C LYS A 65 20.82 1.40 -18.48
N ASP A 66 20.16 0.89 -19.52
CA ASP A 66 19.87 -0.53 -19.67
C ASP A 66 19.12 -1.12 -18.45
N GLY A 67 18.10 -0.38 -17.99
CA GLY A 67 17.23 -0.81 -16.88
C GLY A 67 17.77 -0.51 -15.47
N VAL A 68 18.98 0.04 -15.33
CA VAL A 68 19.56 0.37 -14.01
C VAL A 68 18.81 1.51 -13.31
N SER A 69 18.24 2.45 -14.06
CA SER A 69 17.46 3.56 -13.50
C SER A 69 16.00 3.47 -13.93
N LYS A 70 15.08 3.82 -13.02
CA LYS A 70 13.65 3.89 -13.35
C LYS A 70 13.37 5.11 -14.24
N PRO A 71 12.46 5.00 -15.21
CA PRO A 71 12.05 6.14 -16.00
C PRO A 71 11.30 7.16 -15.13
N SER A 72 11.56 8.44 -15.38
CA SER A 72 10.79 9.54 -14.78
C SER A 72 9.36 9.58 -15.32
N SER A 73 8.45 10.23 -14.58
CA SER A 73 7.05 10.41 -15.02
C SER A 73 6.95 11.08 -16.40
N GLN A 74 7.82 12.05 -16.70
CA GLN A 74 7.84 12.70 -18.01
C GLN A 74 8.25 11.73 -19.13
N GLN A 75 9.26 10.90 -18.89
CA GLN A 75 9.70 9.90 -19.88
C GLN A 75 8.63 8.83 -20.14
N LEU A 76 7.91 8.41 -19.09
CA LEU A 76 6.78 7.49 -19.23
C LEU A 76 5.62 8.13 -19.99
N GLU A 77 5.35 9.42 -19.75
CA GLU A 77 4.33 10.18 -20.47
C GLU A 77 4.68 10.30 -21.96
N ASP A 78 5.93 10.62 -22.30
CA ASP A 78 6.41 10.69 -23.68
C ASP A 78 6.31 9.32 -24.38
N LEU A 79 6.64 8.23 -23.68
CA LEU A 79 6.48 6.87 -24.18
C LEU A 79 5.01 6.55 -24.44
N LEU A 80 4.13 6.83 -23.47
CA LEU A 80 2.70 6.58 -23.60
C LEU A 80 2.11 7.29 -24.83
N LYS A 81 2.49 8.56 -25.05
CA LYS A 81 2.08 9.33 -26.23
C LYS A 81 2.50 8.65 -27.54
N GLN A 82 3.73 8.14 -27.61
CA GLN A 82 4.24 7.43 -28.80
C GLN A 82 3.51 6.11 -29.03
N LEU A 83 3.24 5.35 -27.97
CA LEU A 83 2.52 4.07 -28.05
C LEU A 83 1.08 4.27 -28.56
N ILE A 84 0.34 5.23 -28.00
CA ILE A 84 -1.03 5.58 -28.44
C ILE A 84 -1.04 5.95 -29.93
N SER A 85 -0.03 6.69 -30.39
CA SER A 85 0.07 7.12 -31.79
C SER A 85 0.34 5.96 -32.76
N GLY A 86 0.77 4.80 -32.26
CA GLY A 86 1.09 3.62 -33.07
C GLY A 86 -0.09 2.74 -33.46
N PHE A 87 -1.26 2.94 -32.85
CA PHE A 87 -2.47 2.16 -33.15
C PHE A 87 -3.41 2.92 -34.08
N LYS A 88 -4.25 2.18 -34.81
CA LYS A 88 -5.31 2.77 -35.65
C LYS A 88 -6.37 3.46 -34.79
N GLU A 89 -6.73 2.83 -33.67
CA GLU A 89 -7.61 3.34 -32.62
C GLU A 89 -7.02 2.90 -31.28
N THR A 90 -7.04 3.76 -30.27
CA THR A 90 -6.62 3.42 -28.91
C THR A 90 -7.72 3.74 -27.92
N TYR A 91 -8.09 2.78 -27.08
CA TYR A 91 -9.06 2.94 -26.00
C TYR A 91 -8.34 2.91 -24.66
N ILE A 92 -8.54 3.95 -23.86
CA ILE A 92 -7.99 4.06 -22.51
C ILE A 92 -9.15 4.18 -21.52
N VAL A 93 -9.20 3.28 -20.54
CA VAL A 93 -10.19 3.31 -19.47
C VAL A 93 -9.49 3.53 -18.13
N ILE A 94 -9.79 4.62 -17.42
CA ILE A 94 -9.24 4.90 -16.09
C ILE A 94 -10.38 4.95 -15.08
N ASP A 95 -10.39 4.00 -14.15
CA ASP A 95 -11.44 3.87 -13.15
C ASP A 95 -11.05 4.54 -11.83
N ALA A 96 -12.05 5.10 -11.13
CA ALA A 96 -11.96 5.65 -9.78
C ALA A 96 -10.92 6.76 -9.60
N LEU A 97 -10.96 7.82 -10.43
CA LEU A 97 -9.99 8.93 -10.37
C LEU A 97 -9.84 9.57 -8.97
N ASP A 98 -10.92 9.59 -8.19
CA ASP A 98 -10.98 10.11 -6.81
C ASP A 98 -10.12 9.31 -5.81
N GLU A 99 -9.73 8.08 -6.14
CA GLU A 99 -8.90 7.26 -5.27
C GLU A 99 -7.38 7.53 -5.43
N CYS A 100 -7.00 8.34 -6.43
CA CYS A 100 -5.62 8.77 -6.66
C CYS A 100 -5.13 9.74 -5.57
N LYS A 101 -3.98 9.45 -4.95
CA LYS A 101 -3.37 10.36 -3.96
C LYS A 101 -2.77 11.62 -4.62
N GLU A 102 -2.37 11.50 -5.88
CA GLU A 102 -1.69 12.55 -6.65
C GLU A 102 -2.68 13.27 -7.59
N TRP A 103 -3.89 13.53 -7.11
CA TRP A 103 -5.00 14.02 -7.94
C TRP A 103 -4.67 15.29 -8.75
N GLN A 104 -3.84 16.19 -8.21
CA GLN A 104 -3.40 17.40 -8.91
C GLN A 104 -2.57 17.07 -10.16
N GLU A 105 -1.63 16.13 -10.03
CA GLU A 105 -0.81 15.68 -11.14
C GLU A 105 -1.61 14.81 -12.12
N LEU A 106 -2.54 14.01 -11.63
CA LEU A 106 -3.47 13.23 -12.45
C LEU A 106 -4.31 14.16 -13.35
N LEU A 107 -4.90 15.21 -12.79
CA LEU A 107 -5.69 16.16 -13.57
C LEU A 107 -4.85 16.93 -14.60
N LYS A 108 -3.59 17.27 -14.27
CA LYS A 108 -2.65 17.85 -15.24
C LYS A 108 -2.33 16.84 -16.35
N LEU A 109 -2.12 15.57 -16.03
CA LEU A 109 -1.91 14.51 -17.01
C LEU A 109 -3.10 14.36 -17.95
N LEU A 110 -4.34 14.31 -17.43
CA LEU A 110 -5.54 14.21 -18.27
C LEU A 110 -5.68 15.40 -19.23
N LYS A 111 -5.36 16.62 -18.76
CA LYS A 111 -5.30 17.82 -19.61
C LYS A 111 -4.21 17.71 -20.69
N ARG A 112 -3.04 17.14 -20.37
CA ARG A 112 -1.97 16.90 -21.34
C ARG A 112 -2.36 15.86 -22.37
N ILE A 113 -2.97 14.74 -21.97
CA ILE A 113 -3.47 13.69 -22.87
C ILE A 113 -4.46 14.29 -23.88
N HIS A 114 -5.43 15.07 -23.40
CA HIS A 114 -6.37 15.78 -24.29
C HIS A 114 -5.66 16.80 -25.20
N GLY A 115 -4.69 17.53 -24.65
CA GLY A 115 -3.86 18.49 -25.39
C GLY A 115 -2.92 17.87 -26.42
N TRP A 116 -2.72 16.54 -26.42
CA TRP A 116 -1.97 15.88 -27.48
C TRP A 116 -2.70 15.88 -28.82
N GLN A 117 -4.03 16.08 -28.80
CA GLN A 117 -4.89 16.11 -30.00
C GLN A 117 -4.65 14.90 -30.92
N ILE A 118 -4.65 13.70 -30.32
CA ILE A 118 -4.56 12.44 -31.04
C ILE A 118 -5.99 11.98 -31.32
N ASP A 119 -6.45 12.16 -32.56
CA ASP A 119 -7.85 11.92 -32.95
C ASP A 119 -8.30 10.47 -32.73
N GLN A 120 -7.38 9.51 -32.84
CA GLN A 120 -7.64 8.09 -32.64
C GLN A 120 -7.60 7.63 -31.17
N CYS A 121 -7.51 8.54 -30.20
CA CYS A 121 -7.44 8.22 -28.78
C CYS A 121 -8.80 8.44 -28.10
N HIS A 122 -9.41 7.36 -27.63
CA HIS A 122 -10.67 7.35 -26.88
C HIS A 122 -10.39 7.18 -25.40
N LEU A 123 -10.68 8.20 -24.60
CA LEU A 123 -10.47 8.18 -23.16
C LEU A 123 -11.81 8.13 -22.42
N LEU A 124 -12.00 7.08 -21.62
CA LEU A 124 -13.09 6.98 -20.67
C LEU A 124 -12.50 7.06 -19.25
N VAL A 125 -13.10 7.91 -18.42
CA VAL A 125 -12.75 7.99 -17.01
C VAL A 125 -13.99 7.84 -16.14
N THR A 126 -13.85 7.24 -14.97
CA THR A 126 -14.91 7.17 -13.95
C THR A 126 -14.42 7.81 -12.65
N SER A 127 -15.36 8.34 -11.86
CA SER A 127 -15.05 8.87 -10.53
C SER A 127 -16.33 9.06 -9.72
N ARG A 128 -16.21 9.08 -8.39
CA ARG A 128 -17.21 9.70 -7.52
C ARG A 128 -17.38 11.18 -7.86
N LYS A 129 -18.58 11.72 -7.60
CA LYS A 129 -18.91 13.11 -7.94
C LYS A 129 -18.26 14.08 -6.95
N GLU A 130 -16.97 14.33 -7.13
CA GLU A 130 -16.24 15.37 -6.40
C GLU A 130 -16.19 16.67 -7.20
N GLN A 131 -16.59 17.78 -6.58
CA GLN A 131 -16.67 19.07 -7.26
C GLN A 131 -15.33 19.50 -7.87
N ILE A 132 -14.21 19.10 -7.24
CA ILE A 132 -12.87 19.43 -7.73
C ILE A 132 -12.54 18.72 -9.04
N ILE A 133 -12.96 17.46 -9.20
CA ILE A 133 -12.78 16.66 -10.41
C ILE A 133 -13.70 17.20 -11.52
N VAL A 134 -14.98 17.41 -11.20
CA VAL A 134 -15.98 17.98 -12.12
C VAL A 134 -15.51 19.33 -12.67
N ASN A 135 -15.10 20.25 -11.79
CA ASN A 135 -14.62 21.57 -12.20
C ASN A 135 -13.37 21.49 -13.07
N SER A 136 -12.46 20.57 -12.75
CA SER A 136 -11.18 20.45 -13.44
C SER A 136 -11.29 19.81 -14.83
N LEU A 137 -12.27 18.92 -15.02
CA LEU A 137 -12.51 18.20 -16.27
C LEU A 137 -13.57 18.88 -17.16
N ARG A 138 -14.28 19.90 -16.69
CA ARG A 138 -15.34 20.61 -17.44
C ARG A 138 -14.96 21.05 -18.86
N HIS A 139 -13.69 21.35 -19.10
CA HIS A 139 -13.18 21.80 -20.40
C HIS A 139 -12.47 20.69 -21.21
N VAL A 140 -12.32 19.50 -20.63
CA VAL A 140 -11.54 18.38 -21.17
C VAL A 140 -12.44 17.18 -21.48
N ALA A 141 -13.52 17.00 -20.72
CA ALA A 141 -14.51 15.94 -20.88
C ALA A 141 -15.73 16.49 -21.63
N PRO A 142 -15.86 16.25 -22.94
CA PRO A 142 -16.97 16.78 -23.74
C PRO A 142 -18.33 16.12 -23.42
N LYS A 143 -18.33 14.98 -22.71
CA LYS A 143 -19.54 14.23 -22.35
C LYS A 143 -19.42 13.71 -20.91
N GLU A 144 -20.40 14.08 -20.07
CA GLU A 144 -20.55 13.59 -18.70
C GLU A 144 -21.77 12.65 -18.63
N ILE A 145 -21.62 11.50 -17.95
CA ILE A 145 -22.70 10.55 -17.72
C ILE A 145 -22.85 10.39 -16.20
N ASP A 146 -23.95 10.89 -15.65
CA ASP A 146 -24.25 10.75 -14.22
C ASP A 146 -25.00 9.42 -13.98
N LEU A 147 -24.28 8.42 -13.50
CA LEU A 147 -24.83 7.09 -13.22
C LEU A 147 -25.80 7.11 -12.03
N ALA A 148 -25.74 8.09 -11.13
CA ALA A 148 -26.66 8.17 -9.99
C ALA A 148 -28.10 8.52 -10.41
N LEU A 149 -28.26 9.10 -11.61
CA LEU A 149 -29.56 9.41 -12.19
C LEU A 149 -30.14 8.24 -13.01
N MET A 150 -29.38 7.15 -13.19
CA MET A 150 -29.86 5.97 -13.91
C MET A 150 -30.67 5.05 -12.97
N PRO A 151 -31.81 4.50 -13.44
CA PRO A 151 -32.62 3.59 -12.65
C PRO A 151 -31.91 2.24 -12.49
N VAL A 152 -31.15 2.06 -11.42
CA VAL A 152 -30.42 0.82 -11.08
C VAL A 152 -31.28 -0.25 -10.42
N ASP A 153 -32.54 0.05 -10.12
CA ASP A 153 -33.48 -0.85 -9.44
C ASP A 153 -33.67 -2.20 -10.15
N ASN A 154 -33.60 -2.20 -11.49
CA ASN A 154 -33.70 -3.42 -12.28
C ASN A 154 -32.42 -4.25 -12.22
N ASP A 155 -31.26 -3.59 -12.18
CA ASP A 155 -29.96 -4.25 -12.04
C ASP A 155 -29.81 -4.86 -10.65
N ILE A 156 -30.26 -4.16 -9.61
CA ILE A 156 -30.32 -4.69 -8.23
C ILE A 156 -31.25 -5.89 -8.17
N LYS A 157 -32.43 -5.82 -8.80
CA LYS A 157 -33.35 -6.96 -8.87
C LYS A 157 -32.67 -8.17 -9.51
N LYS A 158 -32.00 -7.96 -10.65
CA LYS A 158 -31.32 -9.02 -11.38
C LYS A 158 -30.20 -9.64 -10.54
N TYR A 159 -29.40 -8.80 -9.88
CA TYR A 159 -28.36 -9.25 -8.97
C TYR A 159 -28.91 -10.10 -7.81
N ILE A 160 -30.02 -9.68 -7.18
CA ILE A 160 -30.66 -10.46 -6.11
C ILE A 160 -31.15 -11.81 -6.65
N ASP A 161 -31.83 -11.81 -7.81
CA ASP A 161 -32.33 -13.03 -8.44
C ASP A 161 -31.19 -14.01 -8.75
N GLU A 162 -30.09 -13.52 -9.36
CA GLU A 162 -28.90 -14.33 -9.66
C GLU A 162 -28.33 -14.93 -8.36
N LYS A 163 -28.16 -14.13 -7.29
CA LYS A 163 -27.62 -14.62 -6.02
C LYS A 163 -28.50 -15.63 -5.29
N LEU A 164 -29.82 -15.47 -5.35
CA LEU A 164 -30.78 -16.41 -4.76
C LEU A 164 -30.84 -17.77 -5.49
N GLU A 165 -30.31 -17.84 -6.71
CA GLU A 165 -30.22 -19.08 -7.49
C GLU A 165 -28.79 -19.66 -7.51
N GLU A 166 -27.75 -18.85 -7.32
CA GLU A 166 -26.35 -19.30 -7.26
C GLU A 166 -25.93 -19.87 -5.90
N SER A 167 -26.50 -19.36 -4.80
CA SER A 167 -26.14 -19.78 -3.44
C SER A 167 -26.66 -21.19 -3.13
N GLU A 168 -25.78 -22.06 -2.63
CA GLU A 168 -26.13 -23.44 -2.22
C GLU A 168 -27.18 -23.46 -1.10
N GLU A 169 -27.15 -22.49 -0.20
CA GLU A 169 -28.08 -22.36 0.91
C GLU A 169 -29.41 -21.74 0.46
N LEU A 170 -29.36 -20.62 -0.27
CA LEU A 170 -30.55 -19.83 -0.61
C LEU A 170 -31.38 -20.44 -1.75
N ILE A 171 -30.77 -21.27 -2.61
CA ILE A 171 -31.50 -21.92 -3.70
C ILE A 171 -32.66 -22.79 -3.20
N THR A 172 -32.52 -23.34 -1.98
CA THR A 172 -33.50 -24.22 -1.33
C THR A 172 -34.74 -23.50 -0.80
N LEU A 173 -34.73 -22.17 -0.75
CA LEU A 173 -35.85 -21.38 -0.25
C LEU A 173 -37.06 -21.47 -1.16
N GLU A 174 -38.25 -21.49 -0.55
CA GLU A 174 -39.52 -21.47 -1.28
C GLU A 174 -39.62 -20.24 -2.21
N PRO A 175 -40.23 -20.37 -3.41
CA PRO A 175 -40.35 -19.28 -4.38
C PRO A 175 -40.99 -18.02 -3.80
N GLU A 176 -41.97 -18.16 -2.90
CA GLU A 176 -42.63 -17.04 -2.22
C GLU A 176 -41.66 -16.28 -1.31
N THR A 177 -40.78 -16.98 -0.61
CA THR A 177 -39.74 -16.40 0.25
C THR A 177 -38.70 -15.67 -0.59
N LYS A 178 -38.25 -16.27 -1.71
CA LYS A 178 -37.34 -15.60 -2.66
C LYS A 178 -37.94 -14.30 -3.20
N GLN A 179 -39.22 -14.31 -3.58
CA GLN A 179 -39.94 -13.11 -4.01
C GLN A 179 -40.05 -12.06 -2.91
N HIS A 180 -40.31 -12.47 -1.67
CA HIS A 180 -40.35 -11.56 -0.53
C HIS A 180 -38.99 -10.91 -0.27
N ILE A 181 -37.91 -11.69 -0.25
CA ILE A 181 -36.53 -11.19 -0.11
C ILE A 181 -36.22 -10.18 -1.21
N ASN A 182 -36.46 -10.53 -2.47
CA ASN A 182 -36.21 -9.64 -3.60
C ASN A 182 -36.95 -8.30 -3.44
N LYS A 183 -38.26 -8.35 -3.19
CA LYS A 183 -39.08 -7.14 -3.03
C LYS A 183 -38.59 -6.26 -1.89
N LEU A 184 -38.23 -6.86 -0.76
CA LEU A 184 -37.81 -6.14 0.43
C LEU A 184 -36.42 -5.52 0.26
N LEU A 185 -35.44 -6.30 -0.21
CA LEU A 185 -34.07 -5.82 -0.42
C LEU A 185 -34.03 -4.76 -1.52
N LYS A 186 -34.73 -4.96 -2.65
CA LYS A 186 -34.82 -3.96 -3.72
C LYS A 186 -35.37 -2.64 -3.19
N ALA A 187 -36.46 -2.67 -2.43
CA ALA A 187 -37.09 -1.46 -1.90
C ALA A 187 -36.20 -0.70 -0.90
N LYS A 188 -35.33 -1.41 -0.16
CA LYS A 188 -34.43 -0.82 0.84
C LYS A 188 -33.02 -0.52 0.32
N ALA A 189 -32.63 -1.08 -0.83
CA ALA A 189 -31.27 -0.98 -1.33
C ALA A 189 -30.84 0.48 -1.60
N ASN A 190 -31.77 1.35 -1.99
CA ASN A 190 -31.50 2.76 -2.29
C ASN A 190 -30.27 2.95 -3.20
N GLY A 191 -30.16 2.11 -4.25
CA GLY A 191 -29.04 2.11 -5.19
C GLY A 191 -27.75 1.42 -4.71
N MET A 192 -27.70 0.88 -3.49
CA MET A 192 -26.48 0.32 -2.88
C MET A 192 -26.36 -1.19 -3.08
N PHE A 193 -25.67 -1.64 -4.14
CA PHE A 193 -25.35 -3.07 -4.33
C PHE A 193 -24.60 -3.68 -3.15
N ARG A 194 -23.65 -2.92 -2.57
CA ARG A 194 -22.87 -3.39 -1.43
C ARG A 194 -23.74 -3.69 -0.21
N TRP A 195 -24.78 -2.88 0.01
CA TRP A 195 -25.71 -3.10 1.11
C TRP A 195 -26.47 -4.41 0.88
N VAL A 196 -26.98 -4.62 -0.35
CA VAL A 196 -27.70 -5.83 -0.75
C VAL A 196 -26.80 -7.07 -0.61
N ALA A 197 -25.56 -7.01 -1.08
CA ALA A 197 -24.60 -8.10 -0.96
C ALA A 197 -24.41 -8.53 0.50
N CYS A 198 -24.16 -7.58 1.42
CA CYS A 198 -24.06 -7.90 2.84
C CYS A 198 -25.35 -8.50 3.44
N GLN A 199 -26.52 -8.11 2.94
CA GLN A 199 -27.77 -8.72 3.40
C GLN A 199 -27.91 -10.14 2.87
N ILE A 200 -27.51 -10.42 1.64
CA ILE A 200 -27.53 -11.77 1.07
C ILE A 200 -26.61 -12.69 1.89
N ASP A 201 -25.38 -12.30 2.15
CA ASP A 201 -24.45 -13.08 2.99
C ASP A 201 -25.04 -13.36 4.39
N ALA A 202 -25.72 -12.38 4.98
CA ALA A 202 -26.40 -12.54 6.26
C ALA A 202 -27.57 -13.54 6.19
N LEU A 203 -28.29 -13.57 5.07
CA LEU A 203 -29.38 -14.52 4.83
C LEU A 203 -28.84 -15.93 4.58
N GLU A 204 -27.74 -16.09 3.85
CA GLU A 204 -27.07 -17.38 3.63
C GLU A 204 -26.78 -18.08 4.97
N TYR A 205 -26.22 -17.33 5.93
CA TYR A 205 -25.88 -17.85 7.25
C TYR A 205 -27.10 -18.36 8.05
N CYS A 206 -28.30 -17.85 7.77
CA CYS A 206 -29.52 -18.21 8.49
C CYS A 206 -30.60 -18.90 7.65
N ALA A 207 -30.30 -19.25 6.39
CA ALA A 207 -31.24 -19.82 5.43
C ALA A 207 -31.96 -21.07 5.95
N ASN A 208 -31.24 -21.91 6.70
CA ASN A 208 -31.75 -23.17 7.25
C ASN A 208 -32.67 -23.01 8.47
N SER A 209 -32.89 -21.79 8.96
CA SER A 209 -33.73 -21.51 10.14
C SER A 209 -34.79 -20.45 9.80
N PRO A 210 -36.06 -20.86 9.58
CA PRO A 210 -37.13 -19.93 9.24
C PRO A 210 -37.31 -18.77 10.23
N ALA A 211 -37.11 -19.05 11.53
CA ALA A 211 -37.18 -18.03 12.58
C ALA A 211 -36.02 -17.03 12.50
N ALA A 212 -34.79 -17.50 12.23
CA ALA A 212 -33.63 -16.62 12.09
C ALA A 212 -33.67 -15.82 10.79
N LEU A 213 -34.16 -16.43 9.70
CA LEU A 213 -34.38 -15.77 8.41
C LEU A 213 -35.38 -14.62 8.56
N THR A 214 -36.54 -14.88 9.18
CA THR A 214 -37.57 -13.86 9.43
C THR A 214 -37.02 -12.72 10.27
N ARG A 215 -36.33 -13.04 11.37
CA ARG A 215 -35.71 -12.03 12.24
C ARG A 215 -34.69 -11.17 11.50
N THR A 216 -33.89 -11.77 10.63
CA THR A 216 -32.88 -11.05 9.83
C THR A 216 -33.54 -10.08 8.86
N LEU A 217 -34.64 -10.47 8.21
CA LEU A 217 -35.43 -9.62 7.31
C LEU A 217 -36.15 -8.48 8.06
N GLU A 218 -36.60 -8.71 9.30
CA GLU A 218 -37.20 -7.68 10.15
C GLU A 218 -36.17 -6.66 10.65
N MET A 219 -34.94 -7.09 10.94
CA MET A 219 -33.86 -6.27 11.49
C MET A 219 -32.92 -5.66 10.43
N LEU A 220 -33.35 -5.59 9.17
CA LEU A 220 -32.52 -5.07 8.08
C LEU A 220 -32.02 -3.63 8.38
N PRO A 221 -30.70 -3.38 8.29
CA PRO A 221 -30.09 -2.09 8.55
C PRO A 221 -30.52 -1.03 7.54
N LYS A 222 -30.51 0.24 7.96
CA LYS A 222 -30.93 1.38 7.12
C LYS A 222 -29.89 1.85 6.11
N ASP A 223 -28.61 1.61 6.38
CA ASP A 223 -27.46 2.08 5.61
C ASP A 223 -26.26 1.15 5.79
N LEU A 224 -25.18 1.37 5.03
CA LEU A 224 -23.96 0.58 5.09
C LEU A 224 -23.25 0.66 6.46
N GLU A 225 -23.31 1.80 7.15
CA GLU A 225 -22.66 1.98 8.44
C GLU A 225 -23.31 1.07 9.49
N THR A 226 -24.64 1.09 9.58
CA THR A 226 -25.41 0.18 10.45
C THR A 226 -25.22 -1.28 10.03
N THR A 227 -25.07 -1.57 8.73
CA THR A 227 -24.74 -2.93 8.26
C THR A 227 -23.40 -3.41 8.80
N TYR A 228 -22.36 -2.57 8.75
CA TYR A 228 -21.04 -2.94 9.25
C TYR A 228 -21.03 -3.07 10.77
N ASP A 229 -21.74 -2.19 11.50
CA ASP A 229 -21.93 -2.32 12.95
C ASP A 229 -22.52 -3.69 13.31
N GLN A 230 -23.61 -4.09 12.64
CA GLN A 230 -24.24 -5.40 12.86
C GLN A 230 -23.32 -6.57 12.52
N ILE A 231 -22.43 -6.45 11.53
CA ILE A 231 -21.46 -7.51 11.21
C ILE A 231 -20.42 -7.62 12.34
N LEU A 232 -19.93 -6.51 12.86
CA LEU A 232 -18.99 -6.51 14.00
C LEU A 232 -19.61 -7.09 15.28
N GLU A 233 -20.89 -6.79 15.55
CA GLU A 233 -21.62 -7.32 16.70
C GLU A 233 -21.83 -8.85 16.64
N ARG A 234 -21.80 -9.44 15.45
CA ARG A 234 -21.95 -10.89 15.24
C ARG A 234 -20.65 -11.67 15.39
N ILE A 235 -19.50 -11.00 15.49
CA ILE A 235 -18.21 -11.66 15.67
C ILE A 235 -18.24 -12.38 17.02
N HIS A 236 -18.00 -13.69 16.99
CA HIS A 236 -18.03 -14.53 18.19
C HIS A 236 -17.00 -14.04 19.21
N PRO A 237 -17.30 -14.04 20.53
CA PRO A 237 -16.39 -13.52 21.55
C PRO A 237 -14.97 -14.12 21.53
N THR A 238 -14.84 -15.40 21.17
CA THR A 238 -13.53 -16.07 21.04
C THR A 238 -12.68 -15.53 19.89
N ASN A 239 -13.31 -14.88 18.90
CA ASN A 239 -12.65 -14.39 17.69
C ASN A 239 -12.43 -12.87 17.71
N GLU A 240 -12.84 -12.16 18.77
CA GLU A 240 -12.69 -10.70 18.88
C GLU A 240 -11.23 -10.26 18.67
N MET A 241 -10.28 -10.98 19.26
CA MET A 241 -8.85 -10.67 19.13
C MET A 241 -8.35 -10.92 17.71
N HIS A 242 -8.72 -12.06 17.10
CA HIS A 242 -8.34 -12.37 15.72
C HIS A 242 -8.92 -11.37 14.75
N ALA A 243 -10.20 -11.01 14.90
CA ALA A 243 -10.86 -10.03 14.07
C ALA A 243 -10.16 -8.67 14.13
N VAL A 244 -9.81 -8.19 15.32
CA VAL A 244 -9.09 -6.92 15.48
C VAL A 244 -7.73 -6.94 14.77
N LYS A 245 -6.93 -8.00 14.96
CA LYS A 245 -5.63 -8.15 14.29
C LYS A 245 -5.79 -8.19 12.76
N LEU A 246 -6.70 -9.02 12.26
CA LEU A 246 -6.97 -9.16 10.83
C LEU A 246 -7.42 -7.84 10.21
N LEU A 247 -8.35 -7.13 10.86
CA LEU A 247 -8.89 -5.88 10.35
C LEU A 247 -7.87 -4.74 10.40
N TYR A 248 -7.00 -4.66 11.41
CA TYR A 248 -5.86 -3.72 11.38
C TYR A 248 -4.99 -3.97 10.14
N TRP A 249 -4.59 -5.22 9.90
CA TRP A 249 -3.75 -5.56 8.76
C TRP A 249 -4.46 -5.32 7.42
N LEU A 250 -5.75 -5.64 7.30
CA LEU A 250 -6.51 -5.43 6.06
C LEU A 250 -6.78 -3.95 5.77
N VAL A 251 -6.90 -3.10 6.80
CA VAL A 251 -7.15 -1.66 6.65
C VAL A 251 -5.84 -0.89 6.43
N PHE A 252 -4.79 -1.19 7.18
CA PHE A 252 -3.59 -0.36 7.27
C PHE A 252 -2.36 -0.92 6.55
N ALA A 253 -2.37 -2.18 6.09
CA ALA A 253 -1.21 -2.69 5.36
C ALA A 253 -0.95 -1.88 4.08
N ILE A 254 0.34 -1.58 3.84
CA ILE A 254 0.85 -0.84 2.68
C ILE A 254 0.81 -1.72 1.42
N GLU A 255 1.02 -3.02 1.60
CA GLU A 255 0.99 -4.05 0.56
C GLU A 255 0.02 -5.16 1.01
N PRO A 256 -0.81 -5.72 0.11
CA PRO A 256 -1.78 -6.76 0.47
C PRO A 256 -1.08 -8.09 0.77
N LEU A 257 -1.65 -8.87 1.70
CA LEU A 257 -1.13 -10.15 2.16
C LEU A 257 -1.94 -11.33 1.63
N GLU A 258 -1.28 -12.48 1.52
CA GLU A 258 -1.89 -13.77 1.24
C GLU A 258 -2.65 -14.31 2.47
N MET A 259 -3.59 -15.22 2.23
CA MET A 259 -4.42 -15.80 3.29
C MET A 259 -3.57 -16.51 4.36
N GLU A 260 -2.55 -17.24 3.92
CA GLU A 260 -1.64 -17.98 4.79
C GLU A 260 -0.82 -17.05 5.69
N GLU A 261 -0.51 -15.85 5.21
CA GLU A 261 0.24 -14.85 5.96
C GLU A 261 -0.61 -14.17 7.01
N LEU A 262 -1.87 -13.87 6.69
CA LEU A 262 -2.83 -13.36 7.66
C LEU A 262 -3.14 -14.38 8.76
N ALA A 263 -3.06 -15.68 8.46
CA ALA A 263 -3.17 -16.73 9.47
C ALA A 263 -1.96 -16.76 10.43
N ILE A 264 -0.81 -16.22 10.01
CA ILE A 264 0.36 -16.02 10.89
C ILE A 264 0.20 -14.71 11.67
N VAL A 265 -0.35 -13.66 11.06
CA VAL A 265 -0.64 -12.38 11.73
C VAL A 265 -1.44 -12.56 13.01
N VAL A 266 -2.46 -13.43 13.02
CA VAL A 266 -3.27 -13.65 14.23
C VAL A 266 -2.46 -14.19 15.41
N GLN A 267 -1.36 -14.91 15.14
CA GLN A 267 -0.46 -15.49 16.15
C GLN A 267 0.53 -14.45 16.70
N ILE A 268 0.71 -13.29 16.06
CA ILE A 268 1.70 -12.30 16.52
C ILE A 268 1.31 -11.81 17.92
N ASN A 269 2.21 -12.01 18.88
CA ASN A 269 2.12 -11.48 20.23
C ASN A 269 3.11 -10.32 20.36
N VAL A 270 2.57 -9.10 20.47
CA VAL A 270 3.36 -7.87 20.58
C VAL A 270 4.07 -7.77 21.93
N GLU A 271 3.46 -8.26 23.00
CA GLU A 271 4.02 -8.15 24.35
C GLU A 271 5.18 -9.13 24.55
N GLU A 272 5.07 -10.33 23.98
CA GLU A 272 6.09 -11.37 24.07
C GLU A 272 7.13 -11.31 22.95
N ASN A 273 6.95 -10.42 21.97
CA ASN A 273 7.78 -10.31 20.77
C ASN A 273 7.98 -11.66 20.07
N GLY A 274 6.88 -12.24 19.60
CA GLY A 274 6.94 -13.54 18.93
C GLY A 274 5.61 -14.01 18.36
N LEU A 275 5.52 -15.32 18.12
CA LEU A 275 4.30 -15.98 17.68
C LEU A 275 3.78 -16.86 18.81
N ASP A 276 2.51 -16.68 19.15
CA ASP A 276 1.77 -17.55 20.04
C ASP A 276 1.13 -18.69 19.23
N ALA A 277 1.59 -19.92 19.48
CA ALA A 277 1.10 -21.11 18.79
C ALA A 277 -0.32 -21.51 19.21
N GLU A 278 -0.80 -21.06 20.37
CA GLU A 278 -2.17 -21.34 20.84
C GLU A 278 -3.21 -20.54 20.04
N GLU A 279 -2.80 -19.41 19.49
CA GLU A 279 -3.63 -18.51 18.67
C GLU A 279 -3.70 -18.92 17.19
N ARG A 280 -3.16 -20.09 16.84
CA ARG A 280 -3.14 -20.60 15.47
C ARG A 280 -4.55 -20.97 15.00
N LEU A 281 -4.95 -20.44 13.85
CA LEU A 281 -6.20 -20.83 13.19
C LEU A 281 -6.16 -22.32 12.77
N GLY A 282 -7.31 -22.99 12.89
CA GLY A 282 -7.47 -24.36 12.39
C GLY A 282 -7.29 -24.45 10.87
N SER A 283 -7.75 -23.43 10.14
CA SER A 283 -7.51 -23.25 8.71
C SER A 283 -7.34 -21.77 8.36
N PRO A 284 -6.46 -21.40 7.40
CA PRO A 284 -6.41 -20.03 6.88
C PRO A 284 -7.76 -19.53 6.33
N LYS A 285 -8.61 -20.45 5.83
CA LYS A 285 -9.97 -20.12 5.35
C LYS A 285 -10.89 -19.60 6.47
N ASP A 286 -10.55 -19.85 7.73
CA ASP A 286 -11.33 -19.35 8.87
C ASP A 286 -11.29 -17.81 8.94
N ILE A 287 -10.33 -17.13 8.30
CA ILE A 287 -10.30 -15.66 8.16
C ILE A 287 -11.59 -15.13 7.55
N VAL A 288 -12.08 -15.77 6.48
CA VAL A 288 -13.33 -15.38 5.80
C VAL A 288 -14.54 -15.64 6.70
N LYS A 289 -14.47 -16.65 7.58
CA LYS A 289 -15.53 -16.91 8.57
C LYS A 289 -15.54 -15.87 9.68
N ILE A 290 -14.35 -15.47 10.16
CA ILE A 290 -14.19 -14.52 11.26
C ILE A 290 -14.62 -13.12 10.83
N CYS A 291 -14.18 -12.65 9.67
CA CYS A 291 -14.46 -11.30 9.18
C CYS A 291 -15.70 -11.23 8.27
N SER A 292 -16.26 -12.38 7.88
CA SER A 292 -17.51 -12.50 7.10
C SER A 292 -17.52 -11.58 5.88
N SER A 293 -18.64 -10.89 5.63
CA SER A 293 -18.85 -9.98 4.51
C SER A 293 -17.87 -8.82 4.45
N LEU A 294 -17.07 -8.53 5.48
CA LEU A 294 -16.10 -7.43 5.45
C LEU A 294 -14.89 -7.73 4.55
N VAL A 295 -14.65 -9.00 4.23
CA VAL A 295 -13.48 -9.45 3.46
C VAL A 295 -13.89 -10.24 2.23
N ALA A 296 -13.02 -10.20 1.22
CA ALA A 296 -13.16 -10.98 0.00
C ALA A 296 -11.82 -11.66 -0.33
N LEU A 297 -11.90 -12.82 -0.98
CA LEU A 297 -10.76 -13.54 -1.51
C LEU A 297 -10.60 -13.17 -2.99
N SER A 298 -9.43 -12.67 -3.38
CA SER A 298 -9.12 -12.47 -4.80
C SER A 298 -8.61 -13.77 -5.45
N GLU A 299 -8.64 -13.81 -6.78
CA GLU A 299 -8.19 -14.95 -7.59
C GLU A 299 -6.73 -15.34 -7.29
N ASP A 300 -5.89 -14.39 -6.90
CA ASP A 300 -4.49 -14.57 -6.52
C ASP A 300 -4.29 -15.00 -5.05
N ARG A 301 -5.34 -15.52 -4.38
CA ARG A 301 -5.35 -15.99 -2.98
C ARG A 301 -5.07 -14.92 -1.92
N LYS A 302 -5.08 -13.63 -2.30
CA LYS A 302 -4.96 -12.53 -1.34
C LYS A 302 -6.31 -12.23 -0.70
N VAL A 303 -6.27 -11.95 0.60
CA VAL A 303 -7.47 -11.47 1.30
C VAL A 303 -7.45 -9.96 1.28
N LYS A 304 -8.56 -9.36 0.87
CA LYS A 304 -8.75 -7.91 0.84
C LYS A 304 -10.04 -7.54 1.56
N LEU A 305 -10.18 -6.27 1.90
CA LEU A 305 -11.49 -5.75 2.27
C LEU A 305 -12.43 -5.93 1.08
N ALA A 306 -13.64 -6.40 1.34
CA ALA A 306 -14.60 -6.73 0.30
C ALA A 306 -15.08 -5.51 -0.50
N HIS A 307 -14.92 -4.30 0.04
CA HIS A 307 -15.20 -3.06 -0.67
C HIS A 307 -14.49 -1.87 -0.03
N ALA A 308 -14.18 -0.83 -0.82
CA ALA A 308 -13.60 0.44 -0.38
C ALA A 308 -14.36 1.07 0.82
N SER A 309 -15.69 1.00 0.80
CA SER A 309 -16.54 1.53 1.88
C SER A 309 -16.29 0.86 3.25
N VAL A 310 -15.76 -0.36 3.28
CA VAL A 310 -15.36 -1.02 4.54
C VAL A 310 -14.13 -0.30 5.11
N LYS A 311 -13.15 0.02 4.27
CA LYS A 311 -11.97 0.79 4.69
C LYS A 311 -12.37 2.17 5.21
N GLU A 312 -13.23 2.86 4.46
CA GLU A 312 -13.76 4.18 4.86
C GLU A 312 -14.50 4.13 6.20
N TYR A 313 -15.30 3.08 6.42
CA TYR A 313 -16.00 2.87 7.67
C TYR A 313 -15.05 2.76 8.88
N PHE A 314 -13.93 2.04 8.76
CA PHE A 314 -12.92 1.93 9.82
C PHE A 314 -12.06 3.18 9.98
N LEU A 315 -11.83 3.94 8.91
CA LEU A 315 -11.03 5.17 8.96
C LEU A 315 -11.79 6.38 9.52
N LYS A 316 -13.12 6.31 9.62
CA LYS A 316 -13.98 7.42 10.04
C LYS A 316 -13.88 7.72 11.55
N GLU A 317 -13.97 6.69 12.38
CA GLU A 317 -13.95 6.80 13.85
C GLU A 317 -13.68 5.42 14.49
N PRO A 318 -13.33 5.36 15.78
CA PRO A 318 -13.07 4.09 16.45
C PRO A 318 -14.25 3.13 16.40
N ARG A 319 -13.99 1.87 16.09
CA ARG A 319 -15.01 0.80 15.96
C ARG A 319 -14.84 -0.25 17.04
N ARG A 320 -15.96 -0.70 17.60
CA ARG A 320 -15.98 -1.68 18.69
C ARG A 320 -16.24 -3.08 18.16
N ILE A 321 -15.45 -4.04 18.62
CA ILE A 321 -15.64 -5.48 18.37
C ILE A 321 -15.68 -6.15 19.74
N GLY A 322 -16.88 -6.39 20.26
CA GLY A 322 -17.10 -6.89 21.60
C GLY A 322 -16.43 -6.04 22.69
N THR A 323 -15.38 -6.56 23.32
CA THR A 323 -14.61 -5.84 24.35
C THR A 323 -13.45 -5.00 23.81
N ARG A 324 -13.13 -5.14 22.51
CA ARG A 324 -11.98 -4.51 21.87
C ARG A 324 -12.38 -3.36 20.97
N ILE A 325 -11.40 -2.53 20.63
CA ILE A 325 -11.58 -1.34 19.78
C ILE A 325 -10.51 -1.36 18.67
N ILE A 326 -10.93 -1.01 17.47
CA ILE A 326 -10.06 -0.60 16.37
C ILE A 326 -10.12 0.92 16.31
N ASP A 327 -9.02 1.59 16.66
CA ASP A 327 -8.90 3.03 16.54
C ASP A 327 -8.10 3.35 15.27
N PRO A 328 -8.66 4.10 14.31
CA PRO A 328 -7.93 4.44 13.11
C PRO A 328 -6.68 5.30 13.37
N CYS A 329 -6.61 6.01 14.50
CA CYS A 329 -5.42 6.77 14.90
C CYS A 329 -4.25 5.86 15.27
N ASP A 330 -4.52 4.64 15.71
CA ASP A 330 -3.52 3.67 16.13
C ASP A 330 -3.07 2.74 14.99
N GLY A 331 -3.70 2.81 13.81
CA GLY A 331 -3.48 1.85 12.73
C GLY A 331 -2.00 1.63 12.37
N ASP A 332 -1.28 2.68 11.98
CA ASP A 332 0.15 2.58 11.67
C ASP A 332 1.00 2.22 12.90
N LEU A 333 0.61 2.65 14.10
CA LEU A 333 1.29 2.29 15.33
C LEU A 333 1.19 0.77 15.59
N GLU A 334 0.00 0.20 15.44
CA GLU A 334 -0.22 -1.24 15.58
C GLU A 334 0.52 -2.02 14.50
N MET A 335 0.51 -1.57 13.24
CA MET A 335 1.29 -2.21 12.18
C MET A 335 2.80 -2.23 12.50
N ALA A 336 3.35 -1.12 12.99
CA ALA A 336 4.76 -1.04 13.39
C ALA A 336 5.08 -2.02 14.54
N LYS A 337 4.24 -2.06 15.58
CA LYS A 337 4.39 -2.99 16.71
C LYS A 337 4.36 -4.45 16.26
N HIS A 338 3.39 -4.83 15.44
CA HIS A 338 3.27 -6.20 14.94
C HIS A 338 4.47 -6.59 14.08
N CYS A 339 4.93 -5.70 13.19
CA CYS A 339 6.11 -5.96 12.36
C CYS A 339 7.37 -6.16 13.22
N LEU A 340 7.60 -5.28 14.20
CA LEU A 340 8.76 -5.36 15.09
C LEU A 340 8.71 -6.63 15.96
N ALA A 341 7.53 -6.97 16.51
CA ALA A 341 7.34 -8.19 17.28
C ALA A 341 7.59 -9.46 16.44
N TYR A 342 7.09 -9.49 15.20
CA TYR A 342 7.30 -10.60 14.28
C TYR A 342 8.78 -10.84 13.97
N LEU A 343 9.57 -9.77 13.85
CA LEU A 343 11.00 -9.89 13.57
C LEU A 343 11.74 -10.66 14.67
N HIS A 344 11.25 -10.72 15.92
CA HIS A 344 11.86 -11.53 16.97
C HIS A 344 11.59 -13.04 16.84
N HIS A 345 10.73 -13.48 15.91
CA HIS A 345 10.43 -14.89 15.73
C HIS A 345 11.65 -15.68 15.20
N PRO A 346 12.10 -16.74 15.90
CA PRO A 346 13.23 -17.54 15.45
C PRO A 346 12.93 -18.29 14.15
N ARG A 347 13.87 -18.26 13.22
CA ARG A 347 13.80 -19.08 11.99
C ARG A 347 13.95 -20.54 12.34
N LYS A 348 13.08 -21.42 11.85
CA LYS A 348 13.30 -22.86 12.00
C LYS A 348 14.21 -23.38 10.88
N THR A 349 15.00 -24.39 11.22
CA THR A 349 15.84 -25.10 10.26
C THR A 349 14.96 -25.72 9.16
N GLY A 350 15.24 -25.41 7.89
CA GLY A 350 14.43 -25.86 6.75
C GLY A 350 13.29 -24.93 6.33
N GLU A 351 13.10 -23.77 6.98
CA GLU A 351 12.18 -22.71 6.55
C GLU A 351 12.87 -21.65 5.66
N GLU A 352 14.06 -21.94 5.12
CA GLU A 352 14.82 -21.01 4.26
C GLU A 352 13.97 -20.50 3.10
N GLU A 353 13.24 -21.40 2.43
CA GLU A 353 12.29 -21.06 1.37
C GLU A 353 11.17 -20.12 1.85
N TYR A 354 10.64 -20.29 3.07
CA TYR A 354 9.60 -19.40 3.60
C TYR A 354 10.13 -17.97 3.79
N TRP A 355 11.32 -17.81 4.36
CA TRP A 355 11.92 -16.50 4.60
C TRP A 355 12.40 -15.81 3.32
N GLU A 356 12.67 -16.59 2.27
CA GLU A 356 13.10 -16.10 0.94
C GLU A 356 11.91 -15.84 -0.03
N THR A 357 10.79 -16.57 0.12
CA THR A 357 9.68 -16.52 -0.86
C THR A 357 8.40 -15.87 -0.35
N TRP A 358 8.17 -15.79 0.97
CA TRP A 358 6.91 -15.27 1.51
C TRP A 358 6.95 -13.76 1.76
N THR A 359 5.81 -13.11 1.57
CA THR A 359 5.70 -11.65 1.64
C THR A 359 5.69 -11.13 3.07
N LEU A 360 5.19 -11.86 4.08
CA LEU A 360 5.11 -11.35 5.47
C LEU A 360 6.48 -11.05 6.10
N PRO A 361 7.48 -11.95 6.09
CA PRO A 361 8.84 -11.61 6.50
C PRO A 361 9.38 -10.37 5.80
N GLY A 362 9.15 -10.29 4.49
CA GLY A 362 9.60 -9.17 3.70
C GLY A 362 8.86 -7.89 3.99
N TYR A 363 7.55 -7.97 4.22
CA TYR A 363 6.70 -6.87 4.64
C TYR A 363 7.23 -6.30 5.95
N CYS A 364 7.36 -7.15 6.97
CA CYS A 364 7.83 -6.76 8.29
C CYS A 364 9.23 -6.14 8.22
N GLY A 365 10.18 -6.75 7.51
CA GLY A 365 11.55 -6.23 7.38
C GLY A 365 11.66 -4.94 6.55
N LYS A 366 10.82 -4.80 5.52
CA LYS A 366 10.85 -3.68 4.56
C LYS A 366 10.05 -2.47 4.98
N LEU A 367 8.94 -2.65 5.69
CA LEU A 367 7.90 -1.63 5.79
C LEU A 367 7.64 -1.14 7.21
N TRP A 368 8.20 -1.78 8.24
CA TRP A 368 8.01 -1.34 9.63
C TRP A 368 8.35 0.15 9.84
N HIS A 369 9.46 0.64 9.27
CA HIS A 369 9.88 2.04 9.42
C HIS A 369 8.90 3.02 8.76
N LYS A 370 8.22 2.61 7.68
CA LYS A 370 7.21 3.44 7.01
C LYS A 370 5.98 3.64 7.88
N HIS A 371 5.58 2.60 8.59
CA HIS A 371 4.51 2.69 9.60
C HIS A 371 4.91 3.59 10.77
N VAL A 372 6.16 3.49 11.23
CA VAL A 372 6.69 4.38 12.28
C VAL A 372 6.66 5.86 11.87
N LEU A 373 7.03 6.18 10.62
CA LEU A 373 6.91 7.54 10.09
C LEU A 373 5.44 8.00 9.98
N ALA A 374 4.58 7.11 9.52
CA ALA A 374 3.17 7.41 9.28
C ALA A 374 2.39 7.63 10.59
N CYS A 375 2.73 6.93 11.68
CA CYS A 375 2.08 7.12 12.98
C CYS A 375 2.45 8.45 13.66
N LYS A 376 3.51 9.13 13.18
CA LYS A 376 4.01 10.41 13.72
C LYS A 376 4.28 10.37 15.24
N ASN A 377 4.56 9.20 15.78
CA ASN A 377 4.81 8.96 17.20
C ASN A 377 5.88 7.87 17.37
N GLU A 378 7.11 8.14 16.92
CA GLU A 378 8.23 7.19 17.03
C GLU A 378 8.43 6.72 18.47
N ALA A 379 8.25 7.62 19.44
CA ALA A 379 8.48 7.34 20.86
C ALA A 379 7.61 6.19 21.41
N ALA A 380 6.42 5.97 20.85
CA ALA A 380 5.53 4.89 21.26
C ALA A 380 6.07 3.48 20.96
N VAL A 381 6.98 3.35 19.98
CA VAL A 381 7.63 2.08 19.60
C VAL A 381 9.10 2.04 19.98
N LYS A 382 9.57 2.99 20.81
CA LYS A 382 10.98 3.11 21.18
C LYS A 382 11.57 1.80 21.72
N SER A 383 10.87 1.15 22.65
CA SER A 383 11.37 -0.08 23.27
C SER A 383 11.53 -1.19 22.23
N GLN A 384 10.50 -1.39 21.41
CA GLN A 384 10.46 -2.40 20.35
C GLN A 384 11.57 -2.16 19.32
N ILE A 385 11.77 -0.92 18.87
CA ILE A 385 12.85 -0.56 17.95
C ILE A 385 14.21 -0.87 18.56
N LEU A 386 14.46 -0.46 19.81
CA LEU A 386 15.75 -0.68 20.45
C LEU A 386 16.06 -2.17 20.66
N MET A 387 15.05 -2.99 21.01
CA MET A 387 15.20 -4.44 21.10
C MET A 387 15.48 -5.07 19.73
N ALA A 388 14.76 -4.64 18.69
CA ALA A 388 14.92 -5.17 17.34
C ALA A 388 16.24 -4.76 16.67
N CYS A 389 16.84 -3.66 17.13
CA CYS A 389 18.10 -3.12 16.61
C CYS A 389 19.33 -3.52 17.44
N ASP A 390 19.16 -4.32 18.50
CA ASP A 390 20.30 -4.88 19.22
C ASP A 390 21.07 -5.82 18.29
N ALA A 391 22.39 -5.63 18.19
CA ALA A 391 23.25 -6.36 17.26
C ALA A 391 23.25 -7.87 17.51
N GLU A 392 22.97 -8.30 18.73
CA GLU A 392 22.90 -9.71 19.13
C GLU A 392 21.47 -10.29 19.01
N SER A 393 20.48 -9.46 18.68
CA SER A 393 19.09 -9.92 18.59
C SER A 393 18.81 -10.71 17.32
N ILE A 394 17.97 -11.74 17.46
CA ILE A 394 17.39 -12.48 16.35
C ILE A 394 16.61 -11.54 15.41
N ALA A 395 15.96 -10.51 15.95
CA ALA A 395 15.26 -9.51 15.16
C ALA A 395 16.18 -8.73 14.23
N PHE A 396 17.36 -8.32 14.71
CA PHE A 396 18.35 -7.65 13.88
C PHE A 396 18.88 -8.58 12.78
N GLU A 397 19.10 -9.87 13.09
CA GLU A 397 19.49 -10.87 12.08
C GLU A 397 18.39 -11.12 11.04
N ASN A 398 17.14 -11.29 11.49
CA ASN A 398 15.98 -11.48 10.61
C ASN A 398 15.78 -10.28 9.69
N TRP A 399 15.90 -9.09 10.25
CA TRP A 399 15.85 -7.85 9.49
C TRP A 399 16.99 -7.73 8.48
N LYS A 400 18.23 -8.08 8.86
CA LYS A 400 19.39 -8.08 7.96
C LYS A 400 19.25 -9.06 6.81
N SER A 401 18.75 -10.27 7.05
CA SER A 401 18.66 -11.26 5.97
C SER A 401 17.65 -10.85 4.90
N TRP A 402 16.52 -10.24 5.25
CA TRP A 402 15.60 -9.76 4.21
C TRP A 402 16.26 -8.74 3.24
N ARG A 403 17.25 -7.97 3.72
CA ARG A 403 18.01 -7.04 2.87
C ARG A 403 18.85 -7.73 1.79
N LYS A 404 19.12 -9.04 1.91
CA LYS A 404 19.97 -9.79 0.96
C LYS A 404 19.20 -10.33 -0.26
N ASP A 405 17.88 -10.49 -0.13
CA ASP A 405 17.06 -11.29 -1.07
C ASP A 405 16.15 -10.45 -1.99
N VAL A 406 16.17 -9.12 -1.87
CA VAL A 406 15.53 -8.24 -2.85
C VAL A 406 16.35 -8.25 -4.14
N LEU A 407 15.75 -8.78 -5.21
CA LEU A 407 16.14 -8.77 -6.63
C LEU A 407 17.54 -8.18 -6.90
N TRP A 408 18.41 -9.05 -7.41
CA TRP A 408 19.78 -8.86 -7.91
C TRP A 408 20.14 -7.49 -8.55
N GLU A 409 19.16 -6.70 -8.99
CA GLU A 409 19.29 -5.36 -9.55
C GLU A 409 19.64 -4.26 -8.50
N PHE A 410 19.36 -4.44 -7.20
CA PHE A 410 19.58 -3.40 -6.17
C PHE A 410 20.41 -3.83 -4.94
N LYS A 411 21.15 -4.96 -5.00
CA LYS A 411 22.08 -5.44 -3.95
C LYS A 411 23.13 -4.43 -3.46
N GLN A 412 23.16 -3.21 -3.98
CA GLN A 412 24.24 -2.24 -3.77
C GLN A 412 23.96 -1.12 -2.73
N TYR A 413 22.74 -0.91 -2.21
CA TYR A 413 22.45 0.28 -1.38
C TYR A 413 21.61 0.00 -0.11
N TYR A 414 21.93 -1.07 0.61
CA TYR A 414 21.26 -1.34 1.89
C TYR A 414 22.09 -0.78 3.05
N PRO A 415 21.46 -0.13 4.04
CA PRO A 415 22.13 0.22 5.28
C PRO A 415 22.58 -1.08 5.97
N GLU A 416 23.78 -1.11 6.54
CA GLU A 416 24.32 -2.29 7.25
C GLU A 416 24.18 -2.15 8.77
N THR A 417 23.98 -0.93 9.27
CA THR A 417 23.76 -0.67 10.70
C THR A 417 22.36 -0.11 10.97
N PRO A 418 21.85 -0.24 12.22
CA PRO A 418 20.62 0.44 12.62
C PRO A 418 20.68 1.95 12.43
N LEU A 419 21.84 2.58 12.67
CA LEU A 419 22.01 4.03 12.54
C LEU A 419 21.93 4.49 11.09
N GLU A 420 22.58 3.78 10.17
CA GLU A 420 22.42 4.04 8.73
C GLU A 420 20.99 3.82 8.26
N HIS A 421 20.31 2.79 8.78
CA HIS A 421 18.93 2.55 8.41
C HIS A 421 18.02 3.66 8.92
N ALA A 422 18.16 4.08 10.17
CA ALA A 422 17.40 5.20 10.71
C ALA A 422 17.64 6.48 9.89
N ALA A 423 18.89 6.70 9.48
CA ALA A 423 19.29 7.85 8.68
C ALA A 423 18.67 7.85 7.27
N VAL A 424 18.78 6.74 6.53
CA VAL A 424 18.22 6.62 5.18
C VAL A 424 16.68 6.60 5.19
N SER A 425 16.08 6.09 6.27
CA SER A 425 14.63 6.02 6.44
C SER A 425 14.02 7.31 7.01
N GLY A 426 14.82 8.28 7.46
CA GLY A 426 14.28 9.53 8.01
C GLY A 426 13.74 9.44 9.45
N LEU A 427 14.13 8.42 10.23
CA LEU A 427 13.66 8.20 11.60
C LEU A 427 14.48 9.03 12.61
N LEU A 428 14.12 10.30 12.77
CA LEU A 428 14.90 11.27 13.54
C LEU A 428 15.03 10.89 15.03
N GLU A 429 13.95 10.44 15.68
CA GLU A 429 14.02 10.07 17.09
C GLU A 429 14.82 8.78 17.30
N MET A 430 14.69 7.81 16.39
CA MET A 430 15.55 6.63 16.38
C MET A 430 17.03 7.01 16.26
N VAL A 431 17.40 7.94 15.35
CA VAL A 431 18.77 8.44 15.25
C VAL A 431 19.23 9.04 16.58
N LYS A 432 18.40 9.88 17.24
CA LYS A 432 18.74 10.45 18.57
C LYS A 432 18.99 9.38 19.62
N TRP A 433 18.18 8.32 19.66
CA TRP A 433 18.37 7.24 20.63
C TRP A 433 19.61 6.41 20.34
N LEU A 434 19.85 6.11 19.06
CA LEU A 434 21.00 5.33 18.62
C LEU A 434 22.30 6.10 18.82
N ILE A 435 22.37 7.39 18.50
CA ILE A 435 23.54 8.22 18.81
C ILE A 435 23.82 8.18 20.32
N LYS A 436 22.80 8.37 21.17
CA LYS A 436 22.97 8.29 22.63
C LYS A 436 23.40 6.90 23.10
N SER A 437 22.84 5.82 22.56
CA SER A 437 23.18 4.46 22.97
C SER A 437 24.56 4.03 22.49
N VAL A 438 24.94 4.38 21.25
CA VAL A 438 26.24 4.13 20.63
C VAL A 438 27.33 4.91 21.37
N ILE A 439 27.11 6.20 21.66
CA ILE A 439 28.07 7.03 22.42
C ILE A 439 28.22 6.53 23.87
N LEU A 440 27.13 6.16 24.55
CA LEU A 440 27.17 5.84 25.98
C LEU A 440 27.55 4.40 26.33
N LYS A 441 27.27 3.40 25.47
CA LYS A 441 27.49 2.00 25.86
C LYS A 441 28.93 1.52 25.67
N GLN A 442 29.68 1.97 24.65
CA GLN A 442 31.01 1.39 24.36
C GLN A 442 31.99 2.32 23.62
N GLY A 443 31.91 3.65 23.77
CA GLY A 443 32.76 4.56 22.98
C GLY A 443 32.46 4.47 21.48
N GLY A 444 31.19 4.25 21.14
CA GLY A 444 30.75 4.02 19.77
C GLY A 444 31.01 5.23 18.88
N ASN A 445 31.47 4.93 17.67
CA ASN A 445 31.86 5.90 16.68
C ASN A 445 30.66 6.27 15.79
N VAL A 446 30.19 7.51 15.85
CA VAL A 446 29.16 8.03 14.92
C VAL A 446 29.64 7.96 13.46
N ASN A 447 30.95 7.98 13.26
CA ASN A 447 31.61 7.78 11.97
C ASN A 447 31.96 6.31 11.68
N ALA A 448 31.36 5.35 12.40
CA ALA A 448 31.59 3.93 12.13
C ALA A 448 31.32 3.63 10.66
N HIS A 449 32.34 3.10 9.99
CA HIS A 449 32.23 2.76 8.58
C HIS A 449 31.44 1.46 8.42
N SER A 450 30.36 1.49 7.65
CA SER A 450 29.60 0.30 7.32
C SER A 450 28.94 0.39 5.94
N GLY A 451 28.73 -0.79 5.35
CA GLY A 451 28.02 -0.94 4.09
C GLY A 451 28.56 -0.13 2.92
N LYS A 452 27.69 0.04 1.93
CA LYS A 452 28.01 0.83 0.72
C LYS A 452 27.69 2.31 0.87
N TYR A 453 26.92 2.72 1.88
CA TYR A 453 26.78 4.15 2.21
C TYR A 453 28.06 4.71 2.82
N GLY A 454 28.92 3.88 3.40
CA GLY A 454 30.13 4.34 4.07
C GLY A 454 29.84 4.69 5.52
N ASN A 455 28.89 5.60 5.80
CA ASN A 455 28.42 5.89 7.15
C ASN A 455 27.00 6.49 7.15
N ALA A 456 26.44 6.72 8.34
CA ALA A 456 25.09 7.26 8.50
C ALA A 456 24.90 8.67 7.94
N LEU A 457 25.95 9.52 7.98
CA LEU A 457 25.90 10.88 7.43
C LEU A 457 25.74 10.85 5.91
N GLN A 458 26.53 10.02 5.23
CA GLN A 458 26.41 9.82 3.78
C GLN A 458 25.04 9.23 3.39
N ALA A 459 24.50 8.30 4.20
CA ALA A 459 23.16 7.77 3.99
C ALA A 459 22.09 8.87 4.05
N ALA A 460 22.05 9.66 5.14
CA ALA A 460 21.12 10.78 5.29
C ALA A 460 21.27 11.82 4.17
N ALA A 461 22.51 12.15 3.79
CA ALA A 461 22.80 13.12 2.74
C ALA A 461 22.29 12.66 1.36
N SER A 462 22.38 11.36 1.05
CA SER A 462 21.91 10.81 -0.23
C SER A 462 20.39 10.91 -0.41
N VAL A 463 19.61 10.79 0.67
CA VAL A 463 18.14 10.83 0.63
C VAL A 463 17.52 12.19 0.95
N GLY A 464 18.34 13.18 1.31
CA GLY A 464 17.85 14.53 1.58
C GLY A 464 17.34 14.75 3.00
N ALA A 465 17.74 13.91 3.96
CA ALA A 465 17.28 14.00 5.35
C ALA A 465 18.04 15.08 6.13
N LYS A 466 17.77 16.36 5.82
CA LYS A 466 18.48 17.54 6.36
C LYS A 466 18.58 17.55 7.89
N ASP A 467 17.47 17.38 8.60
CA ASP A 467 17.43 17.40 10.07
C ASP A 467 18.32 16.30 10.69
N ILE A 468 18.44 15.15 10.02
CA ILE A 468 19.31 14.05 10.44
C ILE A 468 20.78 14.38 10.14
N VAL A 469 21.07 15.00 8.99
CA VAL A 469 22.42 15.48 8.66
C VAL A 469 22.91 16.48 9.70
N GLU A 470 22.10 17.50 10.02
CA GLU A 470 22.41 18.49 11.06
C GLU A 470 22.66 17.79 12.41
N LEU A 471 21.76 16.90 12.83
CA LEU A 471 21.92 16.16 14.08
C LEU A 471 23.21 15.33 14.12
N LEU A 472 23.56 14.65 13.02
CA LEU A 472 24.77 13.84 12.93
C LEU A 472 26.04 14.72 13.00
N LEU A 473 26.06 15.84 12.28
CA LEU A 473 27.17 16.81 12.30
C LEU A 473 27.35 17.43 13.70
N ASP A 474 26.27 17.82 14.36
CA ASP A 474 26.28 18.36 15.72
C ASP A 474 26.80 17.35 16.75
N ASN A 475 26.70 16.05 16.44
CA ASN A 475 27.21 14.96 17.27
C ASN A 475 28.57 14.42 16.79
N GLY A 476 29.32 15.21 16.01
CA GLY A 476 30.71 14.93 15.66
C GLY A 476 30.90 14.01 14.46
N SER A 477 29.89 13.89 13.58
CA SER A 477 30.12 13.27 12.28
C SER A 477 31.15 14.06 11.47
N ASP A 478 32.13 13.36 10.90
CA ASP A 478 33.12 13.95 10.01
C ASP A 478 32.51 14.12 8.62
N VAL A 479 32.26 15.38 8.26
CA VAL A 479 31.71 15.78 6.95
C VAL A 479 32.58 15.33 5.77
N ASN A 480 33.90 15.17 6.00
CA ASN A 480 34.87 14.74 5.00
C ASN A 480 35.19 13.24 5.09
N ALA A 481 34.52 12.49 5.96
CA ALA A 481 34.77 11.06 6.14
C ALA A 481 34.64 10.34 4.81
N GLN A 482 35.77 9.79 4.36
CA GLN A 482 35.83 9.02 3.13
C GLN A 482 35.32 7.60 3.36
N GLY A 483 34.52 7.10 2.43
CA GLY A 483 34.01 5.73 2.48
C GLY A 483 32.78 5.54 1.62
N GLY A 484 32.34 4.28 1.49
CA GLY A 484 31.16 3.94 0.72
C GLY A 484 31.30 4.23 -0.79
N PHE A 485 30.18 4.13 -1.49
CA PHE A 485 30.06 4.31 -2.93
C PHE A 485 30.14 5.78 -3.34
N TYR A 486 29.59 6.68 -2.53
CA TYR A 486 29.53 8.11 -2.83
C TYR A 486 30.88 8.81 -2.62
N GLY A 487 31.71 8.28 -1.72
CA GLY A 487 32.99 8.86 -1.34
C GLY A 487 32.87 9.68 -0.06
N ASN A 488 32.04 10.73 -0.03
CA ASN A 488 31.75 11.53 1.17
C ASN A 488 30.31 12.07 1.19
N ALA A 489 29.94 12.79 2.26
CA ALA A 489 28.58 13.31 2.46
C ALA A 489 28.18 14.34 1.39
N LEU A 490 29.11 15.22 0.97
CA LEU A 490 28.88 16.22 -0.07
C LEU A 490 28.60 15.57 -1.44
N GLN A 491 29.34 14.52 -1.78
CA GLN A 491 29.15 13.74 -3.00
C GLN A 491 27.84 12.96 -2.97
N ALA A 492 27.47 12.40 -1.81
CA ALA A 492 26.18 11.75 -1.60
C ALA A 492 25.01 12.72 -1.79
N ALA A 493 25.10 13.93 -1.21
CA ALA A 493 24.11 14.99 -1.39
C ALA A 493 24.00 15.45 -2.85
N SER A 494 25.14 15.56 -3.54
CA SER A 494 25.19 15.89 -4.97
C SER A 494 24.53 14.82 -5.84
N PHE A 495 24.77 13.54 -5.53
CA PHE A 495 24.11 12.43 -6.22
C PHE A 495 22.59 12.44 -6.01
N GLY A 496 22.13 12.73 -4.80
CA GLY A 496 20.71 12.87 -4.46
C GLY A 496 20.05 14.17 -4.96
N GLY A 497 20.82 15.15 -5.43
CA GLY A 497 20.32 16.47 -5.84
C GLY A 497 19.92 17.39 -4.68
N ASN A 498 20.41 17.12 -3.46
CA ASN A 498 20.00 17.76 -2.22
C ASN A 498 20.77 19.05 -1.95
N LYS A 499 20.40 20.14 -2.63
CA LYS A 499 21.12 21.44 -2.58
C LYS A 499 21.35 21.99 -1.18
N ASP A 500 20.32 21.97 -0.33
CA ASP A 500 20.42 22.47 1.05
C ASP A 500 21.48 21.72 1.87
N ILE A 501 21.66 20.43 1.60
CA ILE A 501 22.66 19.59 2.27
C ILE A 501 24.06 19.86 1.71
N ILE A 502 24.18 20.14 0.41
CA ILE A 502 25.45 20.56 -0.20
C ILE A 502 25.97 21.82 0.49
N GLU A 503 25.12 22.85 0.60
CA GLU A 503 25.46 24.11 1.27
C GLU A 503 25.85 23.88 2.75
N LEU A 504 25.10 23.01 3.45
CA LEU A 504 25.39 22.65 4.83
C LEU A 504 26.75 21.94 4.97
N CYS A 505 27.04 20.97 4.11
CA CYS A 505 28.32 20.26 4.11
C CYS A 505 29.50 21.20 3.79
N GLU A 506 29.34 22.11 2.84
CA GLU A 506 30.36 23.12 2.51
C GLU A 506 30.64 24.06 3.69
N PHE A 507 29.59 24.52 4.38
CA PHE A 507 29.72 25.36 5.56
C PHE A 507 30.49 24.66 6.68
N HIS A 508 30.08 23.43 7.06
CA HIS A 508 30.77 22.66 8.10
C HIS A 508 32.20 22.26 7.70
N GLY A 509 32.44 21.96 6.41
CA GLY A 509 33.77 21.67 5.89
C GLY A 509 34.71 22.89 5.99
N TRP A 510 34.21 24.09 5.71
CA TRP A 510 34.98 25.33 5.81
C TRP A 510 35.29 25.72 7.26
N VAL A 511 34.34 25.57 8.18
CA VAL A 511 34.55 25.82 9.62
C VAL A 511 35.63 24.91 10.19
N LEU A 512 35.63 23.62 9.85
CA LEU A 512 36.68 22.68 10.26
C LEU A 512 38.06 23.11 9.74
N TRP A 513 38.13 23.55 8.47
CA TRP A 513 39.38 24.05 7.88
C TRP A 513 39.91 25.30 8.58
N GLN A 514 39.04 26.25 8.96
CA GLN A 514 39.44 27.43 9.73
C GLN A 514 39.94 27.08 11.14
N CYS A 515 39.28 26.16 11.83
CA CYS A 515 39.71 25.71 13.17
C CYS A 515 41.07 25.01 13.13
N LEU A 516 41.32 24.18 12.12
CA LEU A 516 42.60 23.48 11.93
C LEU A 516 43.73 24.45 11.58
N THR A 517 43.50 25.39 10.66
CA THR A 517 44.50 26.40 10.27
C THR A 517 44.81 27.37 11.42
N SER A 518 43.81 27.77 12.20
CA SER A 518 44.02 28.62 13.39
C SER A 518 44.85 27.91 14.46
N SER A 519 44.62 26.60 14.68
CA SER A 519 45.38 25.80 15.66
C SER A 519 46.85 25.58 15.25
N ILE A 520 47.11 25.47 13.95
CA ILE A 520 48.48 25.33 13.39
C ILE A 520 49.25 26.67 13.44
N ILE A 521 48.56 27.81 13.36
CA ILE A 521 49.18 29.14 13.43
C ILE A 521 49.45 29.57 14.89
N SER A 522 48.76 28.96 15.87
CA SER A 522 48.89 29.29 17.31
C SER A 522 49.81 28.38 18.13
N GLY A 523 50.42 27.35 17.53
CA GLY A 523 51.39 26.45 18.17
C GLY A 523 52.79 26.67 17.63
#